data_AF-A0A1Q7A266-F1
#
_entry.id   AF-A0A1Q7A266-F1
#
_cell.length_a   1.000
_cell.length_b   1.000
_cell.length_c   1.000
_cell.angle_alpha   90.00
_cell.angle_beta   90.00
_cell.angle_gamma   90.00
#
_symmetry.space_group_name_H-M   'P 1'
#
loop_
_entity.id
_entity.type
_entity.pdbx_description
1 polymer ?
#
loop_
_entity_poly.entity_id
_entity_poly.type
_entity_poly.pdbx_seq_one_letter_code
_entity_poly.pdbx_strand_id
1 'polypeptide(L)'
;MSDTIGPIAIGDREAEIFLGREVVQRREISERTAELVDTEVKRILGDAYERAKAVLLERRDALDRLAAALLERETLDREEVEMVVAGKPLPPVPPPPPAPAAPSAEGTAREKTPAARGPVLGSPPPEPAGA
;
A
#
# COMPACT_ATOMS: atom_id res chain seq x y z
N MET A 1 -11.12 -14.43 -13.54
CA MET A 1 -11.33 -14.04 -14.94
C MET A 1 -12.72 -14.49 -15.36
N SER A 2 -13.35 -13.77 -16.30
CA SER A 2 -14.70 -14.13 -16.79
C SER A 2 -14.59 -14.98 -18.05
N ASP A 3 -15.26 -16.13 -18.04
CA ASP A 3 -15.32 -17.03 -19.20
C ASP A 3 -16.18 -16.44 -20.34
N THR A 4 -17.13 -15.57 -20.00
CA THR A 4 -18.06 -14.91 -20.94
C THR A 4 -17.34 -13.91 -21.86
N ILE A 5 -16.33 -13.23 -21.34
CA ILE A 5 -15.56 -12.20 -22.07
C ILE A 5 -14.31 -12.80 -22.72
N GLY A 6 -13.77 -13.88 -22.14
CA GLY A 6 -12.51 -14.47 -22.56
C GLY A 6 -11.30 -13.61 -22.18
N PRO A 7 -10.08 -13.98 -22.64
CA PRO A 7 -8.83 -13.33 -22.26
C PRO A 7 -8.58 -12.04 -23.06
N ILE A 8 -9.54 -11.11 -23.03
CA ILE A 8 -9.48 -9.84 -23.74
C ILE A 8 -9.20 -8.72 -22.73
N ALA A 9 -8.21 -7.87 -23.04
CA ALA A 9 -7.99 -6.64 -22.30
C ALA A 9 -9.00 -5.59 -22.76
N ILE A 10 -9.89 -5.18 -21.85
CA ILE A 10 -10.92 -4.16 -22.07
C ILE A 10 -10.51 -2.90 -21.31
N GLY A 11 -10.54 -1.76 -22.00
CA GLY A 11 -10.13 -0.46 -21.46
C GLY A 11 -8.89 0.10 -22.17
N ASP A 12 -8.73 1.41 -22.06
CA ASP A 12 -7.55 2.09 -22.57
C ASP A 12 -6.34 1.71 -21.70
N ARG A 13 -5.27 1.21 -22.31
CA ARG A 13 -3.97 1.21 -21.64
C ARG A 13 -3.55 2.66 -21.53
N GLU A 14 -3.28 3.14 -20.32
CA GLU A 14 -2.49 4.34 -20.14
C GLU A 14 -1.18 4.15 -20.90
N ALA A 15 -1.08 4.78 -22.07
CA ALA A 15 0.10 4.68 -22.91
C ALA A 15 1.17 5.58 -22.29
N GLU A 16 2.33 5.01 -21.95
CA GLU A 16 3.49 5.83 -21.61
C GLU A 16 3.83 6.72 -22.82
N ILE A 17 3.77 8.03 -22.60
CA ILE A 17 4.02 9.06 -23.60
C ILE A 17 5.54 9.10 -23.86
N PHE A 18 6.05 8.19 -24.68
CA PHE A 18 7.45 8.20 -25.09
C PHE A 18 7.64 9.07 -26.34
N LEU A 19 8.53 10.06 -26.20
CA LEU A 19 9.19 10.89 -27.23
C LEU A 19 8.61 10.80 -28.66
N GLY A 20 7.58 11.61 -28.91
CA GLY A 20 7.39 12.24 -30.23
C GLY A 20 6.61 11.44 -31.29
N ARG A 21 5.85 10.40 -30.95
CA ARG A 21 4.77 9.90 -31.82
C ARG A 21 3.52 9.57 -31.02
N GLU A 22 2.64 10.56 -30.93
CA GLU A 22 1.25 10.38 -30.52
C GLU A 22 0.54 9.47 -31.52
N VAL A 23 0.26 8.24 -31.13
CA VAL A 23 -0.98 7.57 -31.50
C VAL A 23 -1.45 6.75 -30.30
N VAL A 24 -2.05 7.42 -29.31
CA VAL A 24 -2.91 6.72 -28.35
C VAL A 24 -4.18 6.34 -29.11
N GLN A 25 -4.20 5.15 -29.69
CA GLN A 25 -5.43 4.59 -30.25
C GLN A 25 -6.33 4.18 -29.09
N ARG A 26 -7.24 5.10 -28.71
CA ARG A 26 -8.34 4.80 -27.80
C ARG A 26 -9.20 3.72 -28.43
N ARG A 27 -9.37 2.58 -27.76
CA ARG A 27 -10.22 1.49 -28.28
C ARG A 27 -11.64 1.77 -27.84
N GLU A 28 -12.49 2.20 -28.77
CA GLU A 28 -13.92 2.36 -28.49
C GLU A 28 -14.57 0.99 -28.26
N ILE A 29 -15.15 0.82 -27.08
CA ILE A 29 -15.86 -0.40 -26.68
C ILE A 29 -17.34 -0.21 -27.02
N SER A 30 -17.98 -1.21 -27.62
CA SER A 30 -19.42 -1.14 -27.90
C SER A 30 -20.24 -1.13 -26.61
N GLU A 31 -21.38 -0.43 -26.60
CA GLU A 31 -22.29 -0.38 -25.43
C GLU A 31 -22.67 -1.77 -24.92
N ARG A 32 -22.98 -2.69 -25.84
CA ARG A 32 -23.29 -4.09 -25.52
C ARG A 32 -22.13 -4.79 -24.81
N THR A 33 -20.89 -4.54 -25.21
CA THR A 33 -19.72 -5.11 -24.55
C THR A 33 -19.50 -4.49 -23.17
N ALA A 34 -19.72 -3.18 -23.02
CA ALA A 34 -19.63 -2.50 -21.73
C ALA A 34 -20.66 -3.04 -20.72
N GLU A 35 -21.91 -3.25 -21.15
CA GLU A 35 -22.96 -3.84 -20.32
C GLU A 35 -22.62 -5.27 -19.85
N LEU A 36 -22.03 -6.07 -20.73
CA LEU A 36 -21.54 -7.41 -20.39
C LEU A 36 -20.41 -7.35 -19.35
N VAL A 37 -19.48 -6.41 -19.50
CA VAL A 37 -18.39 -6.18 -18.52
C VAL A 37 -18.97 -5.83 -17.16
N ASP A 38 -19.85 -4.84 -17.09
CA ASP A 38 -20.45 -4.42 -15.83
C ASP A 38 -21.20 -5.56 -15.13
N THR A 39 -21.88 -6.41 -15.92
CA THR A 39 -22.59 -7.59 -15.41
C THR A 39 -21.62 -8.60 -14.79
N GLU A 40 -20.53 -8.90 -15.49
CA GLU A 40 -19.51 -9.84 -14.98
C GLU A 40 -18.76 -9.27 -13.77
N VAL A 41 -18.48 -7.97 -13.75
CA VAL A 41 -17.86 -7.30 -12.58
C VAL A 41 -18.78 -7.41 -11.37
N LYS A 42 -20.07 -7.09 -11.51
CA LYS A 42 -21.07 -7.24 -10.43
C LYS A 42 -21.13 -8.67 -9.93
N ARG A 43 -21.14 -9.65 -10.83
CA ARG A 43 -21.16 -11.08 -10.46
C ARG A 43 -19.91 -11.45 -9.65
N ILE A 44 -18.72 -11.10 -10.13
CA ILE A 44 -17.45 -11.42 -9.46
C ILE A 44 -17.40 -10.79 -8.06
N LEU A 45 -17.82 -9.53 -7.93
CA LEU A 45 -17.87 -8.84 -6.63
C LEU A 45 -18.88 -9.47 -5.68
N GLY A 46 -20.07 -9.83 -6.18
CA GLY A 46 -21.08 -10.55 -5.41
C GLY A 46 -20.58 -11.89 -4.90
N ASP A 47 -19.97 -12.69 -5.78
CA ASP A 47 -19.40 -14.00 -5.42
C ASP A 47 -18.27 -13.85 -4.39
N ALA A 48 -17.42 -12.83 -4.54
CA ALA A 48 -16.34 -12.56 -3.59
C ALA A 48 -16.86 -12.11 -2.22
N TYR A 49 -17.89 -11.27 -2.20
CA TYR A 49 -18.54 -10.82 -0.98
C TYR A 49 -19.19 -12.00 -0.23
N GLU A 50 -19.99 -12.82 -0.91
CA GLU A 50 -20.64 -13.97 -0.29
C GLU A 50 -19.62 -14.99 0.21
N ARG A 51 -18.53 -15.25 -0.53
CA ARG A 51 -17.43 -16.09 -0.04
C ARG A 51 -16.79 -15.52 1.22
N ALA A 52 -16.44 -14.22 1.23
CA ALA A 52 -15.84 -13.58 2.39
C ALA A 52 -16.75 -13.65 3.61
N LYS A 53 -18.05 -13.35 3.42
CA LYS A 53 -19.06 -13.43 4.46
C LYS A 53 -19.23 -14.86 4.98
N ALA A 54 -19.29 -15.85 4.11
CA ALA A 54 -19.36 -17.26 4.50
C ALA A 54 -18.17 -17.66 5.37
N VAL A 55 -16.94 -17.33 4.96
CA VAL A 55 -15.73 -17.63 5.74
C VAL A 55 -15.76 -16.96 7.12
N LEU A 56 -16.22 -15.72 7.21
CA LEU A 56 -16.34 -15.00 8.48
C LEU A 56 -17.41 -15.60 9.40
N LEU A 57 -18.53 -16.06 8.83
CA LEU A 57 -19.61 -16.71 9.58
C LEU A 57 -19.20 -18.12 10.05
N GLU A 58 -18.56 -18.92 9.19
CA GLU A 58 -18.04 -20.24 9.53
C GLU A 58 -16.97 -20.17 10.63
N ARG A 59 -16.18 -19.10 10.66
CA ARG A 59 -15.14 -18.86 11.66
C ARG A 59 -15.54 -17.79 12.68
N ARG A 60 -16.83 -17.70 13.02
CA ARG A 60 -17.36 -16.67 13.94
C ARG A 60 -16.63 -16.66 15.28
N ASP A 61 -16.36 -17.82 15.87
CA ASP A 61 -15.65 -17.93 17.15
C ASP A 61 -14.21 -17.42 17.08
N ALA A 62 -13.54 -17.55 15.94
CA ALA A 62 -12.19 -17.00 15.75
C ALA A 62 -12.24 -15.47 15.56
N LEU A 63 -13.27 -14.97 14.87
CA LEU A 63 -13.51 -13.53 14.71
C LEU A 63 -13.79 -12.86 16.05
N ASP A 64 -14.66 -13.44 16.89
CA ASP A 64 -15.01 -12.88 18.20
C ASP A 64 -13.79 -12.89 19.15
N ARG A 65 -12.93 -13.91 19.08
CA ARG A 65 -11.67 -13.95 19.84
C ARG A 65 -10.65 -12.92 19.36
N LEU A 66 -10.54 -12.69 18.04
CA LEU A 66 -9.71 -11.61 17.50
C LEU A 66 -10.22 -10.24 17.93
N ALA A 67 -11.54 -10.02 17.90
CA ALA A 67 -12.13 -8.77 18.37
C ALA A 67 -11.87 -8.53 19.86
N ALA A 68 -12.05 -9.55 20.71
CA ALA A 68 -11.73 -9.46 22.13
C ALA A 68 -10.24 -9.19 22.38
N ALA A 69 -9.35 -9.90 21.67
CA ALA A 69 -7.91 -9.67 21.77
C ALA A 69 -7.50 -8.25 21.35
N LEU A 70 -8.16 -7.67 20.32
CA LEU A 70 -7.90 -6.30 19.87
C LEU A 70 -8.45 -5.23 20.82
N LEU A 71 -9.49 -5.55 21.60
CA LEU A 71 -9.96 -4.67 22.67
C LEU A 71 -8.98 -4.62 23.85
N GLU A 72 -8.29 -5.74 24.12
CA GLU A 72 -7.24 -5.80 25.15
C GLU A 72 -5.90 -5.25 24.67
N ARG A 73 -5.56 -5.49 23.39
CA ARG A 73 -4.32 -5.09 22.74
C ARG A 73 -4.65 -4.26 21.51
N GLU A 74 -4.29 -2.98 21.51
CA GLU A 74 -4.56 -2.07 20.39
C GLU A 74 -4.01 -2.58 19.04
N THR A 75 -2.99 -3.43 19.06
CA THR A 75 -2.37 -4.03 17.87
C THR A 75 -2.00 -5.49 18.14
N LEU A 76 -2.10 -6.34 17.11
CA LEU A 76 -1.65 -7.73 17.13
C LEU A 76 -0.67 -8.00 16.00
N ASP A 77 0.43 -8.68 16.30
CA ASP A 77 1.37 -9.16 15.28
C ASP A 77 0.87 -10.43 14.59
N ARG A 78 1.49 -10.79 13.44
CA ARG A 78 1.11 -11.97 12.65
C ARG A 78 1.01 -13.24 13.50
N GLU A 79 2.03 -13.50 14.31
CA GLU A 79 2.12 -14.70 15.15
C GLU A 79 1.00 -14.74 16.20
N GLU A 80 0.63 -13.57 16.73
CA GLU A 80 -0.46 -13.40 17.69
C GLU A 80 -1.82 -13.65 17.04
N VAL A 81 -2.03 -13.14 15.83
CA VAL A 81 -3.24 -13.42 15.04
C VAL A 81 -3.37 -14.92 14.77
N GLU A 82 -2.29 -15.60 14.37
CA GLU A 82 -2.29 -17.05 14.14
C GLU A 82 -2.62 -17.84 15.41
N MET A 83 -2.07 -17.44 16.56
CA MET A 83 -2.39 -18.04 17.87
C MET A 83 -3.87 -17.86 18.23
N VAL A 84 -4.39 -16.64 18.10
CA VAL A 84 -5.80 -16.34 18.41
C VAL A 84 -6.72 -17.11 17.48
N VAL A 85 -6.46 -17.16 16.18
CA VAL A 85 -7.28 -17.96 15.25
C VAL A 85 -7.25 -19.44 15.63
N ALA A 86 -6.08 -19.97 16.05
CA ALA A 86 -5.88 -21.37 16.39
C ALA A 86 -6.40 -21.83 17.76
N GLY A 87 -6.92 -20.95 18.63
CA GLY A 87 -7.38 -21.38 19.97
C GLY A 87 -6.37 -21.21 21.09
N LYS A 88 -5.19 -20.66 20.80
CA LYS A 88 -4.09 -20.61 21.75
C LYS A 88 -4.12 -19.32 22.56
N PRO A 89 -3.70 -19.36 23.84
CA PRO A 89 -3.58 -18.15 24.66
C PRO A 89 -2.48 -17.25 24.09
N LEU A 90 -2.72 -15.94 24.14
CA LEU A 90 -1.72 -14.94 23.80
C LEU A 90 -0.65 -14.85 24.90
N PRO A 91 0.62 -14.61 24.54
CA PRO A 91 1.65 -14.29 25.51
C PRO A 91 1.30 -12.97 26.25
N PRO A 92 1.88 -12.70 27.43
CA PRO A 92 1.71 -11.42 28.10
C PRO A 92 2.22 -10.26 27.24
N VAL A 93 1.60 -9.09 27.37
CA VAL A 93 2.00 -7.87 26.63
C VAL A 93 3.46 -7.55 26.98
N PRO A 94 4.38 -7.48 26.00
CA PRO A 94 5.76 -7.10 26.28
C PRO A 94 5.77 -5.68 26.87
N PRO A 95 6.62 -5.42 27.88
CA PRO A 95 6.73 -4.09 28.45
C PRO A 95 7.09 -3.09 27.36
N PRO A 96 6.57 -1.84 27.43
CA PRO A 96 6.92 -0.83 26.45
C PRO A 96 8.45 -0.74 26.35
N PRO A 97 9.02 -0.67 25.14
CA PRO A 97 10.45 -0.49 24.99
C PRO A 97 10.87 0.74 25.79
N PRO A 98 12.04 0.71 26.47
CA PRO A 98 12.52 1.87 27.19
C PRO A 98 12.52 3.05 26.23
N ALA A 99 11.89 4.15 26.65
CA ALA A 99 11.83 5.38 25.85
C ALA A 99 13.23 5.68 25.32
N PRO A 100 13.40 6.00 24.02
CA PRO A 100 14.71 6.31 23.48
C PRO A 100 15.33 7.40 24.36
N ALA A 101 16.45 7.08 24.99
CA ALA A 101 17.16 8.03 25.84
C ALA A 101 17.40 9.27 24.99
N ALA A 102 16.84 10.40 25.43
CA ALA A 102 17.10 11.68 24.82
C ALA A 102 18.63 11.83 24.69
N PRO A 103 19.15 12.26 23.52
CA PRO A 103 20.59 12.44 23.39
C PRO A 103 21.00 13.55 24.37
N SER A 104 21.65 13.17 25.46
CA SER A 104 22.31 14.10 26.37
C SER A 104 23.33 14.88 25.57
N ALA A 105 23.11 16.18 25.47
CA ALA A 105 24.06 17.12 24.93
C ALA A 105 25.27 17.22 25.87
N GLU A 106 26.36 16.54 25.51
CA GLU A 106 27.69 16.84 26.03
C GLU A 106 28.57 17.30 24.87
N GLY A 107 28.85 18.60 24.87
CA GLY A 107 29.87 19.18 24.00
C GLY A 107 31.24 19.05 24.66
N THR A 108 32.23 18.60 23.90
CA THR A 108 33.64 18.94 24.15
C THR A 108 34.39 19.17 22.85
N ALA A 109 34.84 20.42 22.73
CA ALA A 109 36.15 20.87 22.25
C ALA A 109 36.64 20.49 20.84
N ARG A 110 36.69 21.56 20.03
CA ARG A 110 37.58 21.86 18.89
C ARG A 110 38.90 21.08 18.83
N GLU A 111 39.24 20.64 17.63
CA GLU A 111 40.62 20.74 17.11
C GLU A 111 40.60 21.17 15.64
N LYS A 112 41.42 22.17 15.30
CA LYS A 112 41.53 22.79 13.96
C LYS A 112 42.69 22.12 13.21
N THR A 113 42.51 21.89 11.91
CA THR A 113 43.62 21.95 10.94
C THR A 113 43.08 22.33 9.55
N PRO A 114 43.76 23.20 8.77
CA PRO A 114 43.19 23.80 7.57
C PRO A 114 43.66 23.13 6.26
N ALA A 115 42.90 23.48 5.21
CA ALA A 115 43.25 23.51 3.78
C ALA A 115 43.17 22.22 2.95
N ALA A 116 42.15 22.17 2.08
CA ALA A 116 42.34 22.02 0.63
C ALA A 116 41.12 22.62 -0.11
N ARG A 117 41.38 23.48 -1.10
CA ARG A 117 40.38 24.16 -1.94
C ARG A 117 40.02 23.33 -3.17
N GLY A 118 38.73 23.30 -3.53
CA GLY A 118 38.22 23.18 -4.91
C GLY A 118 37.20 22.04 -5.15
N PRO A 119 36.37 22.10 -6.20
CA PRO A 119 35.61 23.24 -6.75
C PRO A 119 34.08 23.06 -6.55
N VAL A 120 33.36 24.17 -6.37
CA VAL A 120 31.88 24.19 -6.29
C VAL A 120 31.32 24.25 -7.71
N LEU A 121 30.63 23.19 -8.14
CA LEU A 121 29.93 23.16 -9.42
C LEU A 121 28.50 23.68 -9.26
N GLY A 122 28.24 24.85 -9.85
CA GLY A 122 27.01 25.16 -10.57
C GLY A 122 25.73 25.44 -9.77
N SER A 123 25.54 26.69 -9.35
CA SER A 123 24.21 27.26 -9.09
C SER A 123 23.41 27.40 -10.40
N PRO A 124 22.06 27.28 -10.37
CA PRO A 124 21.22 27.35 -11.57
C PRO A 124 21.14 28.77 -12.17
N PRO A 125 20.88 28.92 -13.49
CA PRO A 125 20.85 30.21 -14.17
C PRO A 125 19.58 31.03 -13.84
N PRO A 126 19.67 32.38 -13.82
CA PRO A 126 18.51 33.25 -13.63
C PRO A 126 17.71 33.46 -14.92
N GLU A 127 16.39 33.56 -14.78
CA GLU A 127 15.42 33.84 -15.85
C GLU A 127 15.62 35.24 -16.48
N PRO A 128 15.40 35.41 -17.80
CA PRO A 128 15.51 36.72 -18.44
C PRO A 128 14.26 37.58 -18.21
N ALA A 129 14.47 38.77 -17.65
CA ALA A 129 13.51 39.87 -17.63
C ALA A 129 13.31 40.42 -19.06
N GLY A 130 12.07 40.71 -19.41
CA GLY A 130 11.67 41.14 -20.76
C GLY A 130 12.14 42.55 -21.15
N ALA A 131 12.24 42.73 -22.47
CA ALA A 131 12.03 43.96 -23.23
C ALA A 131 11.71 43.57 -24.68
#